data_AF-A0A1D6K518-F1
#
_entry.id   AF-A0A1D6K518-F1
#
_cell.length_a   1.000
_cell.length_b   1.000
_cell.length_c   1.000
_cell.angle_alpha   90.00
_cell.angle_beta   90.00
_cell.angle_gamma   90.00
#
_symmetry.space_group_name_H-M   'P 1'
#
loop_
_entity.id
_entity.type
_entity.pdbx_description
1 polymer ?
#
loop_
_entity_poly.entity_id
_entity_poly.type
_entity_poly.pdbx_seq_one_letter_code
_entity_poly.pdbx_strand_id
1 'polypeptide(L)'
;MFISIAIHIELLIFVYMQRRRVVHLELEKVQQEIPQFKEDWETAEVAKSDVIEELERTNRLVDELKHKLERAQLEVDQAKQDSELALLRAQEMEQGIDDDASVIAQTQLAVAKERHEKAVEELKLLKEELRSTHEQYAVLATERDAAIKRAEEVVCAAKDTEKQVEELTLELIASKESLELAHASHHEAEEHRLGAAMAKEQDFLAWEKELEEAQAELNQLNEQIASKRNVESKAHENECKLLGLKSELAAYVENKLNEEAGMVQEQGSDEAKEISRSIKQALASKRKELAEFKGKLENARIEANLVRVVVESLSSELDREKASLATLQQTEGMACITVASLEAELDRTEQEIELVHKKEAETREMMAELPRMLQQAAQEADDAKMAAHLAQEELRKAKEEAERTKASATTADTRLRAVLKEIEASKASKGLAIAAVQAMQESNDAGSAGASPRGVTLPISEYHALSKRVHEAEELASERVAAAFAQIELAKESESRNLERLQEASKEMDEKKSDLQIALERAESANEGKLGAEQELRRWRAEHVQRRKAHEATQHPVSPVRTPPRMLVEQKGSYREENELPTDPKLHKSNGSMDQFVSSEKSRKKKSFFPQMSTLLSRKAQTQT
;
A
#
# COMPACT_ATOMS: atom_id res chain seq x y z
N MET A 1 -6.52 -27.70 31.34
CA MET A 1 -7.44 -26.88 30.53
C MET A 1 -6.68 -25.88 29.66
N PHE A 2 -5.88 -24.97 30.24
CA PHE A 2 -5.10 -23.97 29.49
C PHE A 2 -4.15 -24.52 28.41
N ILE A 3 -3.39 -25.59 28.70
CA ILE A 3 -2.52 -26.25 27.71
C ILE A 3 -3.32 -26.77 26.50
N SER A 4 -4.53 -27.28 26.74
CA SER A 4 -5.39 -27.80 25.68
C SER A 4 -5.94 -26.69 24.79
N ILE A 5 -6.21 -25.50 25.34
CA ILE A 5 -6.69 -24.33 24.59
C ILE A 5 -5.56 -23.76 23.73
N ALA A 6 -4.36 -23.61 24.31
CA ALA A 6 -3.18 -23.14 23.58
C ALA A 6 -2.84 -24.04 22.38
N ILE A 7 -2.87 -25.37 22.57
CA ILE A 7 -2.64 -26.34 21.48
C ILE A 7 -3.72 -26.23 20.40
N HIS A 8 -4.98 -26.00 20.78
CA HIS A 8 -6.08 -25.88 19.81
C HIS A 8 -5.95 -24.62 18.95
N ILE A 9 -5.52 -23.51 19.55
CA ILE A 9 -5.30 -22.23 18.87
C ILE A 9 -4.09 -22.33 17.90
N GLU A 10 -2.98 -22.90 18.35
CA GLU A 10 -1.81 -23.20 17.50
C GLU A 10 -2.19 -24.06 16.28
N LEU A 11 -3.02 -25.09 16.48
CA LEU A 11 -3.50 -25.95 15.40
C LEU A 11 -4.37 -25.17 14.39
N LEU A 12 -5.24 -24.29 14.89
CA LEU A 12 -6.11 -23.44 14.07
C LEU A 12 -5.32 -22.44 13.23
N ILE A 13 -4.30 -21.81 13.83
CA ILE A 13 -3.37 -20.90 13.14
C ILE A 13 -2.59 -21.65 12.07
N PHE A 14 -2.10 -22.86 12.36
CA PHE A 14 -1.38 -23.68 11.39
C PHE A 14 -2.27 -24.05 10.19
N VAL A 15 -3.50 -24.51 10.44
CA VAL A 15 -4.47 -24.85 9.37
C VAL A 15 -4.81 -23.61 8.53
N TYR A 16 -5.02 -22.46 9.17
CA TYR A 16 -5.25 -21.19 8.47
C TYR A 16 -4.06 -20.81 7.58
N MET A 17 -2.83 -20.88 8.10
CA MET A 17 -1.62 -20.53 7.35
C MET A 17 -1.39 -21.45 6.15
N GLN A 18 -1.72 -22.74 6.28
CA GLN A 18 -1.67 -23.67 5.15
C GLN A 18 -2.72 -23.35 4.09
N ARG A 19 -3.98 -23.12 4.51
CA ARG A 19 -5.08 -22.80 3.58
C ARG A 19 -4.84 -21.48 2.84
N ARG A 20 -4.39 -20.44 3.56
CA ARG A 20 -4.02 -19.15 2.97
C ARG A 20 -2.89 -19.29 1.95
N ARG A 21 -1.90 -20.16 2.21
CA ARG A 21 -0.81 -20.41 1.26
C ARG A 21 -1.31 -21.01 -0.05
N VAL A 22 -2.22 -21.99 0.03
CA VAL A 22 -2.81 -22.64 -1.15
C VAL A 22 -3.62 -21.62 -1.96
N VAL A 23 -4.54 -20.89 -1.31
CA VAL A 23 -5.34 -19.85 -1.97
C VAL A 23 -4.47 -18.78 -2.60
N HIS A 24 -3.37 -18.39 -1.95
CA HIS A 24 -2.46 -17.39 -2.49
C HIS A 24 -1.71 -17.87 -3.74
N LEU A 25 -1.29 -19.13 -3.76
CA LEU A 25 -0.62 -19.74 -4.91
C LEU A 25 -1.59 -19.88 -6.11
N GLU A 26 -2.84 -20.28 -5.85
CA GLU A 26 -3.87 -20.38 -6.88
C GLU A 26 -4.24 -18.99 -7.43
N LEU A 27 -4.35 -17.98 -6.56
CA LEU A 27 -4.56 -16.60 -6.98
C LEU A 27 -3.40 -16.08 -7.84
N GLU A 28 -2.15 -16.37 -7.49
CA GLU A 28 -0.98 -15.99 -8.27
C GLU A 28 -1.00 -16.64 -9.66
N LYS A 29 -1.39 -17.92 -9.75
CA LYS A 29 -1.57 -18.64 -11.02
C LYS A 29 -2.64 -17.97 -11.89
N VAL A 30 -3.81 -17.67 -11.32
CA VAL A 30 -4.90 -17.01 -12.08
C VAL A 30 -4.50 -15.58 -12.48
N GLN A 31 -3.77 -14.85 -11.63
CA GLN A 31 -3.23 -13.53 -11.96
C GLN A 31 -2.25 -13.55 -13.14
N GLN A 32 -1.48 -14.64 -13.31
CA GLN A 32 -0.62 -14.84 -14.47
C GLN A 32 -1.41 -15.19 -15.74
N GLU A 33 -2.56 -15.85 -15.60
CA GLU A 33 -3.42 -16.26 -16.73
C GLU A 33 -4.26 -15.08 -17.28
N ILE A 34 -4.65 -14.10 -16.46
CA ILE A 34 -5.46 -12.93 -16.87
C ILE A 34 -4.85 -12.14 -18.05
N PRO A 35 -3.55 -11.76 -18.04
CA PRO A 35 -2.91 -11.10 -19.18
C PRO A 35 -2.97 -11.93 -20.46
N GLN A 36 -2.84 -13.25 -20.34
CA GLN A 36 -2.84 -14.16 -21.47
C GLN A 36 -4.25 -14.24 -22.11
N PHE A 37 -5.30 -14.35 -21.29
CA PHE A 37 -6.68 -14.26 -21.78
C PHE A 37 -7.00 -12.90 -22.43
N LYS A 38 -6.41 -11.81 -21.93
CA LYS A 38 -6.56 -10.48 -22.53
C LYS A 38 -5.94 -10.42 -23.92
N GLU A 39 -4.72 -10.94 -24.08
CA GLU A 39 -4.02 -10.99 -25.38
C GLU A 39 -4.75 -11.91 -26.37
N ASP A 40 -5.20 -13.09 -25.92
CA ASP A 40 -5.98 -14.03 -26.73
C ASP A 40 -7.32 -13.42 -27.16
N TRP A 41 -7.98 -12.66 -26.27
CA TRP A 41 -9.24 -11.97 -26.58
C TRP A 41 -9.04 -10.86 -27.61
N GLU A 42 -8.01 -10.03 -27.42
CA GLU A 42 -7.69 -8.95 -28.36
C GLU A 42 -7.35 -9.52 -29.74
N THR A 43 -6.54 -10.58 -29.79
CA THR A 43 -6.20 -11.28 -31.05
C THR A 43 -7.44 -11.87 -31.73
N ALA A 44 -8.33 -12.52 -30.97
CA ALA A 44 -9.55 -13.12 -31.51
C ALA A 44 -10.55 -12.05 -32.00
N GLU A 45 -10.68 -10.92 -31.29
CA GLU A 45 -11.59 -9.84 -31.68
C GLU A 45 -11.06 -9.07 -32.90
N VAL A 46 -9.73 -8.84 -33.00
CA VAL A 46 -9.09 -8.28 -34.21
C VAL A 46 -9.34 -9.20 -35.40
N ALA A 47 -9.05 -10.51 -35.28
CA ALA A 47 -9.27 -11.46 -36.37
C ALA A 47 -10.75 -11.52 -36.81
N LYS A 48 -11.68 -11.40 -35.88
CA LYS A 48 -13.11 -11.31 -36.17
C LYS A 48 -13.46 -10.01 -36.91
N SER A 49 -12.91 -8.87 -36.48
CA SER A 49 -13.12 -7.58 -37.13
C SER A 49 -12.59 -7.57 -38.56
N ASP A 50 -11.39 -8.10 -38.78
CA ASP A 50 -10.75 -8.17 -40.10
C ASP A 50 -11.60 -8.98 -41.10
N VAL A 51 -12.09 -10.15 -40.68
CA VAL A 51 -12.92 -11.00 -41.54
C VAL A 51 -14.28 -10.34 -41.83
N ILE A 52 -14.87 -9.62 -40.86
CA ILE A 52 -16.11 -8.86 -41.10
C ILE A 52 -15.87 -7.74 -42.12
N GLU A 53 -14.76 -7.02 -41.99
CA GLU A 53 -14.44 -5.92 -42.90
C GLU A 53 -14.17 -6.42 -44.33
N GLU A 54 -13.43 -7.53 -44.49
CA GLU A 54 -13.24 -8.19 -45.79
C GLU A 54 -14.57 -8.67 -46.37
N LEU A 55 -15.44 -9.28 -45.56
CA LEU A 55 -16.78 -9.70 -46.01
C LEU A 55 -17.62 -8.51 -46.51
N GLU A 56 -17.55 -7.36 -45.83
CA GLU A 56 -18.22 -6.13 -46.28
C GLU A 56 -17.64 -5.60 -47.60
N ARG A 57 -16.31 -5.61 -47.76
CA ARG A 57 -15.63 -5.23 -49.01
C ARG A 57 -16.07 -6.13 -50.16
N THR A 58 -16.08 -7.45 -49.96
CA THR A 58 -16.55 -8.42 -50.96
C THR A 58 -18.03 -8.25 -51.26
N ASN A 59 -18.87 -7.96 -50.26
CA ASN A 59 -20.29 -7.72 -50.49
C ASN A 59 -20.54 -6.48 -51.36
N ARG A 60 -19.80 -5.39 -51.13
CA ARG A 60 -19.84 -4.19 -51.99
C ARG A 60 -19.45 -4.53 -53.43
N LEU A 61 -18.39 -5.33 -53.63
CA LEU A 61 -17.96 -5.79 -54.95
C LEU A 61 -19.02 -6.65 -55.65
N VAL A 62 -19.65 -7.57 -54.91
CA VAL A 62 -20.75 -8.40 -55.42
C VAL A 62 -21.90 -7.51 -55.90
N ASP A 63 -22.27 -6.48 -55.14
CA ASP A 63 -23.32 -5.55 -55.54
C ASP A 63 -22.90 -4.73 -56.77
N GLU A 64 -21.67 -4.23 -56.85
CA GLU A 64 -21.15 -3.55 -58.05
C GLU A 64 -21.18 -4.44 -59.30
N LEU A 65 -20.79 -5.72 -59.17
CA LEU A 65 -20.82 -6.68 -60.27
C LEU A 65 -22.25 -7.01 -60.71
N LYS A 66 -23.23 -7.07 -59.79
CA LYS A 66 -24.65 -7.18 -60.16
C LYS A 66 -25.12 -5.99 -61.01
N HIS A 67 -24.77 -4.76 -60.62
CA HIS A 67 -25.15 -3.57 -61.40
C HIS A 67 -24.45 -3.53 -62.77
N LYS A 68 -23.19 -3.98 -62.86
CA LYS A 68 -22.47 -4.14 -64.13
C LYS A 68 -23.12 -5.20 -65.02
N LEU A 69 -23.53 -6.33 -64.43
CA LEU A 69 -24.21 -7.42 -65.12
C LEU A 69 -25.55 -6.97 -65.70
N GLU A 70 -26.35 -6.21 -64.94
CA GLU A 70 -27.62 -5.65 -65.42
C GLU A 70 -27.42 -4.73 -66.63
N ARG A 71 -26.40 -3.85 -66.59
CA ARG A 71 -26.06 -3.00 -67.75
C ARG A 71 -25.61 -3.81 -68.96
N ALA A 72 -24.72 -4.78 -68.78
CA ALA A 72 -24.27 -5.64 -69.87
C ALA A 72 -25.42 -6.46 -70.48
N GLN A 73 -26.40 -6.88 -69.67
CA GLN A 73 -27.59 -7.56 -70.16
C GLN A 73 -28.44 -6.65 -71.06
N LEU A 74 -28.62 -5.39 -70.66
CA LEU A 74 -29.31 -4.39 -71.49
C LEU A 74 -28.56 -4.10 -72.80
N GLU A 75 -27.23 -4.00 -72.75
CA GLU A 75 -26.38 -3.81 -73.94
C GLU A 75 -26.47 -5.00 -74.90
N VAL A 76 -26.49 -6.24 -74.39
CA VAL A 76 -26.72 -7.44 -75.20
C VAL A 76 -28.09 -7.41 -75.87
N ASP A 77 -29.14 -7.04 -75.14
CA ASP A 77 -30.51 -6.96 -75.67
C ASP A 77 -30.61 -5.87 -76.76
N GLN A 78 -29.95 -4.72 -76.56
CA GLN A 78 -29.88 -3.66 -77.57
C GLN A 78 -29.09 -4.08 -78.80
N ALA A 79 -27.88 -4.63 -78.64
CA ALA A 79 -27.05 -5.09 -79.74
C ALA A 79 -27.73 -6.22 -80.54
N LYS A 80 -28.54 -7.05 -79.87
CA LYS A 80 -29.37 -8.06 -80.52
C LYS A 80 -30.44 -7.43 -81.42
N GLN A 81 -31.19 -6.44 -80.91
CA GLN A 81 -32.18 -5.72 -81.69
C GLN A 81 -31.55 -5.03 -82.90
N ASP A 82 -30.38 -4.40 -82.73
CA ASP A 82 -29.64 -3.74 -83.81
C ASP A 82 -29.16 -4.75 -84.88
N SER A 83 -28.68 -5.92 -84.47
CA SER A 83 -28.30 -7.00 -85.38
C SER A 83 -29.50 -7.58 -86.14
N GLU A 84 -30.65 -7.75 -85.49
CA GLU A 84 -31.89 -8.22 -86.12
C GLU A 84 -32.43 -7.18 -87.13
N LEU A 85 -32.38 -5.90 -86.79
CA LEU A 85 -32.74 -4.80 -87.69
C LEU A 85 -31.81 -4.73 -88.92
N ALA A 86 -30.50 -4.88 -88.71
CA ALA A 86 -29.52 -4.94 -89.80
C ALA A 86 -29.73 -6.16 -90.69
N LEU A 87 -30.18 -7.30 -90.13
CA LEU A 87 -30.48 -8.51 -90.88
C LEU A 87 -31.65 -8.29 -91.84
N LEU A 88 -32.74 -7.69 -91.36
CA LEU A 88 -33.90 -7.38 -92.19
C LEU A 88 -33.52 -6.43 -93.33
N ARG A 89 -32.75 -5.37 -93.05
CA ARG A 89 -32.27 -4.44 -94.08
C ARG A 89 -31.38 -5.13 -95.13
N ALA A 90 -30.49 -6.02 -94.71
CA ALA A 90 -29.65 -6.78 -95.65
C ALA A 90 -30.49 -7.70 -96.55
N GLN A 91 -31.51 -8.38 -96.00
CA GLN A 91 -32.42 -9.23 -96.76
C GLN A 91 -33.29 -8.45 -97.76
N GLU A 92 -33.74 -7.25 -97.38
CA GLU A 92 -34.49 -6.35 -98.29
C GLU A 92 -33.62 -5.89 -99.46
N MET A 93 -32.36 -5.53 -99.20
CA MET A 93 -31.42 -5.07 -100.24
C MET A 93 -30.94 -6.18 -101.16
N GLU A 94 -30.83 -7.42 -100.67
CA GLU A 94 -30.51 -8.61 -101.48
C GLU A 94 -31.61 -8.96 -102.50
N GLN A 95 -32.84 -8.50 -102.28
CA GLN A 95 -33.94 -8.62 -103.25
C GLN A 95 -33.97 -7.47 -104.28
N GLY A 96 -33.15 -6.42 -104.10
CA GLY A 96 -32.98 -5.30 -105.04
C GLY A 96 -31.97 -5.61 -106.16
N ILE A 97 -31.97 -4.81 -107.24
CA ILE A 97 -31.07 -4.98 -108.40
C ILE A 97 -29.70 -4.28 -108.20
N ASP A 98 -29.49 -3.57 -107.07
CA ASP A 98 -28.27 -2.79 -106.80
C ASP A 98 -27.26 -3.60 -105.96
N ASP A 99 -26.29 -4.21 -106.65
CA ASP A 99 -25.27 -5.07 -106.05
C ASP A 99 -24.37 -4.33 -105.03
N ASP A 100 -24.05 -3.05 -105.27
CA ASP A 100 -23.16 -2.27 -104.38
C ASP A 100 -23.85 -1.94 -103.06
N ALA A 101 -25.14 -1.60 -103.10
CA ALA A 101 -25.93 -1.31 -101.90
C ALA A 101 -26.20 -2.58 -101.07
N SER A 102 -26.33 -3.74 -101.72
CA SER A 102 -26.41 -5.06 -101.08
C SER A 102 -25.12 -5.41 -100.31
N VAL A 103 -23.95 -5.20 -100.91
CA VAL A 103 -22.64 -5.41 -100.24
C VAL A 103 -22.49 -4.52 -99.01
N ILE A 104 -22.87 -3.23 -99.09
CA ILE A 104 -22.84 -2.31 -97.94
C ILE A 104 -23.76 -2.79 -96.82
N ALA A 105 -24.98 -3.23 -97.13
CA ALA A 105 -25.91 -3.75 -96.12
C ALA A 105 -25.40 -5.05 -95.45
N GLN A 106 -24.78 -5.94 -96.21
CA GLN A 106 -24.15 -7.16 -95.68
C GLN A 106 -22.96 -6.85 -94.76
N THR A 107 -22.11 -5.88 -95.10
CA THR A 107 -21.01 -5.46 -94.20
C THR A 107 -21.52 -4.84 -92.91
N GLN A 108 -22.60 -4.03 -92.96
CA GLN A 108 -23.22 -3.47 -91.75
C GLN A 108 -23.84 -4.56 -90.86
N LEU A 109 -24.46 -5.58 -91.46
CA LEU A 109 -24.94 -6.76 -90.74
C LEU A 109 -23.80 -7.52 -90.05
N ALA A 110 -22.69 -7.75 -90.75
CA ALA A 110 -21.52 -8.41 -90.17
C ALA A 110 -20.99 -7.66 -88.95
N VAL A 111 -20.86 -6.33 -89.05
CA VAL A 111 -20.43 -5.47 -87.94
C VAL A 111 -21.44 -5.49 -86.78
N ALA A 112 -22.74 -5.48 -87.04
CA ALA A 112 -23.77 -5.55 -86.00
C ALA A 112 -23.77 -6.91 -85.27
N LYS A 113 -23.57 -8.01 -86.00
CA LYS A 113 -23.41 -9.35 -85.42
C LYS A 113 -22.16 -9.46 -84.55
N GLU A 114 -21.03 -8.93 -85.00
CA GLU A 114 -19.79 -8.92 -84.22
C GLU A 114 -19.94 -8.11 -82.93
N ARG A 115 -20.64 -6.96 -82.97
CA ARG A 115 -20.96 -6.18 -81.76
C ARG A 115 -21.84 -6.96 -80.79
N HIS A 116 -22.85 -7.67 -81.29
CA HIS A 116 -23.69 -8.52 -80.45
C HIS A 116 -22.88 -9.67 -79.82
N GLU A 117 -22.06 -10.35 -80.61
CA GLU A 117 -21.18 -11.43 -80.14
C GLU A 117 -20.23 -10.92 -79.05
N LYS A 118 -19.59 -9.77 -79.26
CA LYS A 118 -18.73 -9.14 -78.26
C LYS A 118 -19.47 -8.80 -76.96
N ALA A 119 -20.66 -8.22 -77.05
CA ALA A 119 -21.48 -7.92 -75.86
C ALA A 119 -21.87 -9.21 -75.10
N VAL A 120 -22.15 -10.30 -75.82
CA VAL A 120 -22.44 -11.61 -75.21
C VAL A 120 -21.21 -12.21 -74.52
N GLU A 121 -20.02 -12.06 -75.09
CA GLU A 121 -18.76 -12.48 -74.45
C GLU A 121 -18.48 -11.66 -73.18
N GLU A 122 -18.64 -10.33 -73.22
CA GLU A 122 -18.49 -9.45 -72.06
C GLU A 122 -19.48 -9.81 -70.94
N LEU A 123 -20.74 -10.10 -71.28
CA LEU A 123 -21.75 -10.59 -70.33
C LEU A 123 -21.35 -11.93 -69.71
N LYS A 124 -20.77 -12.85 -70.49
CA LYS A 124 -20.31 -14.16 -70.01
C LYS A 124 -19.16 -14.00 -69.00
N LEU A 125 -18.19 -13.15 -69.30
CA LEU A 125 -17.06 -12.85 -68.40
C LEU A 125 -17.56 -12.26 -67.06
N LEU A 126 -18.47 -11.29 -67.10
CA LEU A 126 -19.07 -10.71 -65.88
C LEU A 126 -19.83 -11.75 -65.04
N LYS A 127 -20.51 -12.72 -65.68
CA LYS A 127 -21.18 -13.83 -64.97
C LYS A 127 -20.18 -14.77 -64.27
N GLU A 128 -19.02 -15.01 -64.89
CA GLU A 128 -17.96 -15.83 -64.30
C GLU A 128 -17.28 -15.11 -63.13
N GLU A 129 -17.00 -13.81 -63.26
CA GLU A 129 -16.46 -12.96 -62.18
C GLU A 129 -17.44 -12.86 -60.99
N LEU A 130 -18.73 -12.65 -61.27
CA LEU A 130 -19.77 -12.63 -60.22
C LEU A 130 -19.87 -13.98 -59.49
N ARG A 131 -19.73 -15.10 -60.22
CA ARG A 131 -19.72 -16.43 -59.59
C ARG A 131 -18.50 -16.62 -58.69
N SER A 132 -17.32 -16.23 -59.15
CA SER A 132 -16.07 -16.35 -58.39
C SER A 132 -16.09 -15.48 -57.12
N THR A 133 -16.55 -14.24 -57.22
CA THR A 133 -16.68 -13.34 -56.06
C THR A 133 -17.74 -13.82 -55.06
N HIS A 134 -18.82 -14.46 -55.53
CA HIS A 134 -19.82 -15.08 -54.66
C HIS A 134 -19.27 -16.30 -53.90
N GLU A 135 -18.39 -17.09 -54.53
CA GLU A 135 -17.69 -18.19 -53.87
C GLU A 135 -16.72 -17.68 -52.79
N GLN A 136 -15.97 -16.61 -53.07
CA GLN A 136 -15.13 -15.92 -52.08
C GLN A 136 -15.96 -15.41 -50.88
N TYR A 137 -17.12 -14.80 -51.16
CA TYR A 137 -18.05 -14.37 -50.11
C TYR A 137 -18.52 -15.54 -49.24
N ALA A 138 -18.83 -16.69 -49.84
CA ALA A 138 -19.26 -17.88 -49.09
C ALA A 138 -18.14 -18.40 -48.17
N VAL A 139 -16.89 -18.42 -48.64
CA VAL A 139 -15.73 -18.80 -47.82
C VAL A 139 -15.55 -17.81 -46.66
N LEU A 140 -15.52 -16.50 -46.93
CA LEU A 140 -15.40 -15.46 -45.90
C LEU A 140 -16.55 -15.52 -44.88
N ALA A 141 -17.77 -15.88 -45.30
CA ALA A 141 -18.89 -16.06 -44.38
C ALA A 141 -18.65 -17.22 -43.39
N THR A 142 -18.07 -18.33 -43.84
CA THR A 142 -17.69 -19.45 -42.95
C THR A 142 -16.51 -19.10 -42.04
N GLU A 143 -15.54 -18.32 -42.54
CA GLU A 143 -14.42 -17.82 -41.75
C GLU A 143 -14.90 -16.84 -40.66
N ARG A 144 -15.88 -15.99 -40.98
CA ARG A 144 -16.53 -15.10 -40.00
C ARG A 144 -17.15 -15.91 -38.88
N ASP A 145 -17.92 -16.94 -39.20
CA ASP A 145 -18.58 -17.78 -38.19
C ASP A 145 -17.55 -18.50 -37.31
N ALA A 146 -16.44 -18.97 -37.89
CA ALA A 146 -15.34 -19.55 -37.14
C ALA A 146 -14.61 -18.51 -36.26
N ALA A 147 -14.40 -17.29 -36.74
CA ALA A 147 -13.79 -16.21 -35.98
C ALA A 147 -14.67 -15.75 -34.81
N ILE A 148 -15.99 -15.61 -35.03
CA ILE A 148 -16.97 -15.32 -33.98
C ILE A 148 -16.93 -16.41 -32.91
N LYS A 149 -16.97 -17.68 -33.32
CA LYS A 149 -16.93 -18.80 -32.37
C LYS A 149 -15.64 -18.81 -31.53
N ARG A 150 -14.49 -18.54 -32.13
CA ARG A 150 -13.21 -18.44 -31.40
C ARG A 150 -13.22 -17.28 -30.39
N ALA A 151 -13.73 -16.12 -30.76
CA ALA A 151 -13.87 -14.99 -29.84
C ALA A 151 -14.81 -15.33 -28.67
N GLU A 152 -15.92 -16.03 -28.93
CA GLU A 152 -16.84 -16.51 -27.89
C GLU A 152 -16.18 -17.53 -26.95
N GLU A 153 -15.40 -18.47 -27.48
CA GLU A 153 -14.67 -19.48 -26.70
C GLU A 153 -13.66 -18.82 -25.73
N VAL A 154 -12.91 -17.81 -26.19
CA VAL A 154 -11.99 -17.04 -25.32
C VAL A 154 -12.76 -16.29 -24.23
N VAL A 155 -13.90 -15.68 -24.56
CA VAL A 155 -14.76 -15.01 -23.56
C VAL A 155 -15.32 -16.00 -22.55
N CYS A 156 -15.68 -17.22 -22.95
CA CYS A 156 -16.16 -18.24 -22.03
C CYS A 156 -15.05 -18.69 -21.07
N ALA A 157 -13.84 -18.92 -21.58
CA ALA A 157 -12.69 -19.26 -20.75
C ALA A 157 -12.36 -18.15 -19.74
N ALA A 158 -12.37 -16.89 -20.18
CA ALA A 158 -12.16 -15.75 -19.29
C ALA A 158 -13.22 -15.67 -18.18
N LYS A 159 -14.50 -15.90 -18.49
CA LYS A 159 -15.58 -15.94 -17.48
C LYS A 159 -15.42 -17.07 -16.47
N ASP A 160 -14.88 -18.22 -16.87
CA ASP A 160 -14.63 -19.32 -15.94
C ASP A 160 -13.46 -18.99 -15.00
N THR A 161 -12.43 -18.29 -15.49
CA THR A 161 -11.37 -17.76 -14.61
C THR A 161 -11.85 -16.66 -13.67
N GLU A 162 -12.78 -15.80 -14.12
CA GLU A 162 -13.45 -14.81 -13.27
C GLU A 162 -14.16 -15.48 -12.09
N LYS A 163 -14.96 -16.53 -12.35
CA LYS A 163 -15.61 -17.32 -11.29
C LYS A 163 -14.60 -17.95 -10.33
N GLN A 164 -13.46 -18.45 -10.83
CA GLN A 164 -12.41 -19.00 -9.96
C GLN A 164 -11.82 -17.93 -9.03
N VAL A 165 -11.59 -16.71 -9.53
CA VAL A 165 -11.15 -15.59 -8.68
C VAL A 165 -12.20 -15.25 -7.62
N GLU A 166 -13.49 -15.23 -7.98
CA GLU A 166 -14.58 -15.00 -7.03
C GLU A 166 -14.62 -16.07 -5.93
N GLU A 167 -14.51 -17.36 -6.30
CA GLU A 167 -14.48 -18.48 -5.36
C GLU A 167 -13.28 -18.40 -4.40
N LEU A 168 -12.06 -18.16 -4.92
CA LEU A 168 -10.86 -17.97 -4.11
C LEU A 168 -10.98 -16.75 -3.16
N THR A 169 -11.64 -15.69 -3.61
CA THR A 169 -11.89 -14.51 -2.80
C THR A 169 -12.85 -14.80 -1.64
N LEU A 170 -13.94 -15.54 -1.90
CA LEU A 170 -14.85 -15.98 -0.85
C LEU A 170 -14.17 -16.90 0.16
N GLU A 171 -13.31 -17.82 -0.29
CA GLU A 171 -12.54 -18.69 0.59
C GLU A 171 -11.55 -17.90 1.45
N LEU A 172 -10.89 -16.89 0.87
CA LEU A 172 -10.00 -16.00 1.60
C LEU A 172 -10.76 -15.23 2.70
N ILE A 173 -11.93 -14.68 2.38
CA ILE A 173 -12.80 -13.97 3.35
C ILE A 173 -13.22 -14.92 4.47
N ALA A 174 -13.75 -16.10 4.14
CA ALA A 174 -14.18 -17.08 5.14
C ALA A 174 -13.02 -17.53 6.05
N SER A 175 -11.82 -17.71 5.50
CA SER A 175 -10.63 -18.04 6.29
C SER A 175 -10.22 -16.91 7.24
N LYS A 176 -10.34 -15.65 6.79
CA LYS A 176 -10.05 -14.47 7.60
C LYS A 176 -11.06 -14.31 8.74
N GLU A 177 -12.34 -14.47 8.47
CA GLU A 177 -13.40 -14.44 9.49
C GLU A 177 -13.17 -15.54 10.55
N SER A 178 -12.82 -16.75 10.13
CA SER A 178 -12.48 -17.84 11.06
C SER A 178 -11.26 -17.51 11.92
N LEU A 179 -10.26 -16.80 11.39
CA LEU A 179 -9.10 -16.37 12.17
C LEU A 179 -9.48 -15.29 13.19
N GLU A 180 -10.28 -14.30 12.78
CA GLU A 180 -10.78 -13.24 13.68
C GLU A 180 -11.60 -13.82 14.83
N LEU A 181 -12.45 -14.82 14.56
CA LEU A 181 -13.18 -15.56 15.59
C LEU A 181 -12.24 -16.30 16.56
N ALA A 182 -11.19 -16.95 16.03
CA ALA A 182 -10.19 -17.61 16.87
C ALA A 182 -9.42 -16.62 17.75
N HIS A 183 -9.07 -15.44 17.23
CA HIS A 183 -8.43 -14.37 17.99
C HIS A 183 -9.34 -13.80 19.09
N ALA A 184 -10.63 -13.59 18.79
CA ALA A 184 -11.60 -13.14 19.78
C ALA A 184 -11.72 -14.13 20.95
N SER A 185 -11.81 -15.43 20.63
CA SER A 185 -11.86 -16.50 21.64
C SER A 185 -10.58 -16.58 22.47
N HIS A 186 -9.40 -16.41 21.85
CA HIS A 186 -8.14 -16.34 22.58
C HIS A 186 -8.11 -15.15 23.55
N HIS A 187 -8.54 -13.98 23.10
CA HIS A 187 -8.56 -12.78 23.94
C HIS A 187 -9.50 -12.94 25.14
N GLU A 188 -10.70 -13.49 24.94
CA GLU A 188 -11.63 -13.81 26.02
C GLU A 188 -11.04 -14.81 27.03
N ALA A 189 -10.32 -15.84 26.54
CA ALA A 189 -9.64 -16.79 27.41
C ALA A 189 -8.51 -16.15 28.24
N GLU A 190 -7.78 -15.20 27.67
CA GLU A 190 -6.73 -14.44 28.39
C GLU A 190 -7.31 -13.48 29.43
N GLU A 191 -8.42 -12.81 29.13
CA GLU A 191 -9.16 -11.98 30.09
C GLU A 191 -9.62 -12.83 31.30
N HIS A 192 -10.17 -14.01 31.05
CA HIS A 192 -10.54 -14.94 32.13
C HIS A 192 -9.33 -15.41 32.93
N ARG A 193 -8.18 -15.66 32.28
CA ARG A 193 -6.93 -16.04 32.95
C ARG A 193 -6.44 -14.92 33.87
N LEU A 194 -6.44 -13.68 33.39
CA LEU A 194 -6.06 -12.49 34.17
C LEU A 194 -7.01 -12.27 35.35
N GLY A 195 -8.32 -12.35 35.12
CA GLY A 195 -9.32 -12.24 36.18
C GLY A 195 -9.12 -13.27 37.30
N ALA A 196 -8.83 -14.53 36.93
CA ALA A 196 -8.53 -15.58 37.90
C ALA A 196 -7.20 -15.36 38.64
N ALA A 197 -6.19 -14.77 37.98
CA ALA A 197 -4.92 -14.42 38.63
C ALA A 197 -5.09 -13.29 39.64
N MET A 198 -5.81 -12.21 39.27
CA MET A 198 -6.11 -11.11 40.18
C MET A 198 -6.90 -11.56 41.41
N ALA A 199 -7.88 -12.46 41.23
CA ALA A 199 -8.64 -13.02 42.36
C ALA A 199 -7.71 -13.77 43.34
N LYS A 200 -6.79 -14.60 42.81
CA LYS A 200 -5.80 -15.29 43.65
C LYS A 200 -4.88 -14.33 44.39
N GLU A 201 -4.44 -13.24 43.74
CA GLU A 201 -3.58 -12.25 44.38
C GLU A 201 -4.31 -11.50 45.50
N GLN A 202 -5.60 -11.18 45.31
CA GLN A 202 -6.44 -10.65 46.38
C GLN A 202 -6.57 -11.63 47.56
N ASP A 203 -6.76 -12.93 47.28
CA ASP A 203 -6.80 -13.96 48.32
C ASP A 203 -5.46 -14.04 49.08
N PHE A 204 -4.32 -13.99 48.38
CA PHE A 204 -3.00 -13.97 49.00
C PHE A 204 -2.79 -12.76 49.91
N LEU A 205 -3.17 -11.56 49.45
CA LEU A 205 -3.09 -10.34 50.25
C LEU A 205 -3.99 -10.40 51.49
N ALA A 206 -5.18 -11.01 51.36
CA ALA A 206 -6.07 -11.23 52.51
C ALA A 206 -5.43 -12.19 53.52
N TRP A 207 -4.86 -13.30 53.06
CA TRP A 207 -4.15 -14.25 53.93
C TRP A 207 -2.91 -13.66 54.58
N GLU A 208 -2.16 -12.81 53.87
CA GLU A 208 -1.00 -12.12 54.43
C GLU A 208 -1.40 -11.17 55.56
N LYS A 209 -2.50 -10.42 55.38
CA LYS A 209 -3.04 -9.56 56.43
C LYS A 209 -3.52 -10.36 57.65
N GLU A 210 -4.24 -11.47 57.44
CA GLU A 210 -4.67 -12.37 58.52
C GLU A 210 -3.45 -12.96 59.27
N LEU A 211 -2.37 -13.28 58.54
CA LEU A 211 -1.13 -13.77 59.13
C LEU A 211 -0.43 -12.70 59.98
N GLU A 212 -0.36 -11.45 59.49
CA GLU A 212 0.20 -10.33 60.26
C GLU A 212 -0.61 -10.05 61.53
N GLU A 213 -1.95 -10.06 61.44
CA GLU A 213 -2.85 -9.90 62.59
C GLU A 213 -2.60 -11.02 63.63
N ALA A 214 -2.55 -12.28 63.19
CA ALA A 214 -2.25 -13.42 64.06
C ALA A 214 -0.84 -13.34 64.68
N GLN A 215 0.16 -12.86 63.93
CA GLN A 215 1.51 -12.68 64.43
C GLN A 215 1.59 -11.56 65.49
N ALA A 216 0.83 -10.48 65.31
CA ALA A 216 0.73 -9.39 66.28
C ALA A 216 0.08 -9.87 67.59
N GLU A 217 -1.00 -10.65 67.51
CA GLU A 217 -1.66 -11.27 68.67
C GLU A 217 -0.70 -12.20 69.43
N LEU A 218 0.08 -13.02 68.71
CA LEU A 218 1.08 -13.91 69.30
C LEU A 218 2.17 -13.12 70.04
N ASN A 219 2.67 -12.04 69.44
CA ASN A 219 3.66 -11.16 70.08
C ASN A 219 3.10 -10.53 71.36
N GLN A 220 1.85 -10.04 71.32
CA GLN A 220 1.18 -9.49 72.50
C GLN A 220 1.03 -10.54 73.61
N LEU A 221 0.65 -11.77 73.26
CA LEU A 221 0.55 -12.86 74.23
C LEU A 221 1.91 -13.19 74.85
N ASN A 222 2.99 -13.19 74.05
CA ASN A 222 4.34 -13.39 74.54
C ASN A 222 4.79 -12.30 75.53
N GLU A 223 4.47 -11.03 75.29
CA GLU A 223 4.72 -9.94 76.24
C GLU A 223 3.95 -10.14 77.55
N GLN A 224 2.68 -10.56 77.47
CA GLN A 224 1.89 -10.91 78.64
C GLN A 224 2.51 -12.07 79.42
N ILE A 225 2.98 -13.12 78.73
CA ILE A 225 3.68 -14.26 79.37
C ILE A 225 4.97 -13.78 80.06
N ALA A 226 5.78 -12.95 79.40
CA ALA A 226 7.02 -12.42 79.97
C ALA A 226 6.76 -11.56 81.23
N SER A 227 5.75 -10.68 81.19
CA SER A 227 5.38 -9.87 82.35
C SER A 227 4.83 -10.72 83.52
N LYS A 228 3.98 -11.71 83.23
CA LYS A 228 3.48 -12.65 84.24
C LYS A 228 4.63 -13.45 84.88
N ARG A 229 5.57 -13.94 84.08
CA ARG A 229 6.77 -14.65 84.55
C ARG A 229 7.65 -13.78 85.45
N ASN A 230 7.80 -12.48 85.13
CA ASN A 230 8.53 -11.54 85.98
C ASN A 230 7.84 -11.36 87.34
N VAL A 231 6.51 -11.21 87.36
CA VAL A 231 5.74 -11.14 88.63
C VAL A 231 5.88 -12.44 89.43
N GLU A 232 5.79 -13.60 88.78
CA GLU A 232 6.02 -14.90 89.42
C GLU A 232 7.43 -14.98 90.03
N SER A 233 8.47 -14.52 89.32
CA SER A 233 9.85 -14.50 89.85
C SER A 233 10.00 -13.59 91.08
N LYS A 234 9.36 -12.42 91.08
CA LYS A 234 9.35 -11.50 92.24
C LYS A 234 8.57 -12.07 93.42
N ALA A 235 7.46 -12.74 93.16
CA ALA A 235 6.71 -13.45 94.19
C ALA A 235 7.57 -14.54 94.83
N HIS A 236 8.29 -15.32 94.02
CA HIS A 236 9.21 -16.35 94.50
C HIS A 236 10.37 -15.76 95.30
N GLU A 237 10.98 -14.66 94.84
CA GLU A 237 12.04 -13.97 95.59
C GLU A 237 11.56 -13.46 96.96
N ASN A 238 10.35 -12.90 97.02
CA ASN A 238 9.74 -12.47 98.28
C ASN A 238 9.43 -13.65 99.21
N GLU A 239 9.00 -14.77 98.66
CA GLU A 239 8.78 -16.02 99.41
C GLU A 239 10.09 -16.55 100.02
N CYS A 240 11.19 -16.53 99.26
CA CYS A 240 12.53 -16.86 99.77
C CYS A 240 12.96 -15.90 100.88
N LYS A 241 12.73 -14.59 100.75
CA LYS A 241 13.02 -13.60 101.80
C LYS A 241 12.20 -13.86 103.07
N LEU A 242 10.92 -14.21 102.93
CA LEU A 242 10.07 -14.57 104.06
C LEU A 242 10.59 -15.81 104.80
N LEU A 243 11.01 -16.84 104.06
CA LEU A 243 11.66 -18.03 104.63
C LEU A 243 12.96 -17.67 105.36
N GLY A 244 13.78 -16.79 104.78
CA GLY A 244 14.98 -16.23 105.42
C GLY A 244 14.68 -15.55 106.76
N LEU A 245 13.72 -14.63 106.79
CA LEU A 245 13.28 -13.95 108.01
C LEU A 245 12.71 -14.92 109.06
N LYS A 246 11.96 -15.95 108.62
CA LYS A 246 11.48 -17.02 109.52
C LYS A 246 12.64 -17.79 110.15
N SER A 247 13.68 -18.10 109.38
CA SER A 247 14.88 -18.77 109.90
C SER A 247 15.68 -17.88 110.85
N GLU A 248 15.76 -16.57 110.58
CA GLU A 248 16.42 -15.60 111.45
C GLU A 248 15.64 -15.37 112.76
N LEU A 249 14.31 -15.36 112.71
CA LEU A 249 13.45 -15.32 113.90
C LEU A 249 13.62 -16.60 114.73
N ALA A 250 13.70 -17.77 114.09
CA ALA A 250 13.99 -19.03 114.78
C ALA A 250 15.37 -18.97 115.48
N ALA A 251 16.39 -18.44 114.82
CA ALA A 251 17.72 -18.25 115.40
C ALA A 251 17.74 -17.23 116.55
N TYR A 252 16.94 -16.16 116.50
CA TYR A 252 16.77 -15.20 117.60
C TYR A 252 16.06 -15.83 118.82
N VAL A 253 15.03 -16.64 118.58
CA VAL A 253 14.32 -17.38 119.64
C VAL A 253 15.24 -18.45 120.25
N GLU A 254 16.09 -19.09 119.45
CA GLU A 254 17.11 -20.04 119.90
C GLU A 254 18.24 -19.34 120.69
N ASN A 255 18.68 -18.14 120.28
CA ASN A 255 19.62 -17.31 121.06
C ASN A 255 19.04 -16.79 122.38
N LYS A 256 17.72 -16.56 122.46
CA LYS A 256 17.00 -16.21 123.70
C LYS A 256 16.84 -17.37 124.68
N LEU A 257 16.97 -18.62 124.22
CA LEU A 257 16.86 -19.84 125.03
C LEU A 257 18.21 -20.39 125.51
N ASN A 258 19.33 -19.83 125.04
CA ASN A 258 20.69 -20.26 125.38
C ASN A 258 21.41 -19.33 126.39
N GLU A 259 20.67 -18.54 127.18
CA GLU A 259 21.18 -17.61 128.23
C GLU A 259 21.03 -18.15 129.68
N GLU A 260 20.71 -19.44 129.90
CA GLU A 260 20.72 -20.08 131.22
C GLU A 260 21.20 -21.54 131.18
N ALA A 261 22.52 -21.77 131.29
CA ALA A 261 23.09 -23.00 131.87
C ALA A 261 24.57 -22.78 132.25
N GLY A 262 24.86 -22.87 133.55
CA GLY A 262 26.14 -22.56 134.19
C GLY A 262 27.27 -23.59 134.02
N MET A 263 28.52 -23.15 134.25
CA MET A 263 29.41 -23.48 135.41
C MET A 263 29.98 -24.93 135.34
N VAL A 264 31.28 -25.28 135.48
CA VAL A 264 32.47 -24.77 136.22
C VAL A 264 33.66 -25.67 135.79
N GLN A 265 34.80 -25.11 135.32
CA GLN A 265 36.13 -25.02 135.99
C GLN A 265 36.96 -26.32 136.06
N GLU A 266 38.18 -26.28 135.52
CA GLU A 266 39.32 -27.06 136.06
C GLU A 266 40.66 -26.47 135.58
N GLN A 267 41.59 -26.17 136.51
CA GLN A 267 43.03 -26.48 136.37
C GLN A 267 43.88 -25.98 137.56
N GLY A 268 44.76 -26.86 138.03
CA GLY A 268 46.00 -26.59 138.77
C GLY A 268 46.85 -27.87 138.74
N SER A 269 47.88 -27.93 137.87
CA SER A 269 49.34 -27.83 138.14
C SER A 269 49.97 -29.06 138.83
N ASP A 270 50.88 -29.78 138.16
CA ASP A 270 52.35 -29.58 138.31
C ASP A 270 53.17 -30.70 137.62
N GLU A 271 54.06 -30.24 136.74
CA GLU A 271 55.44 -30.64 136.43
C GLU A 271 55.94 -32.08 136.65
N ALA A 272 56.38 -32.71 135.54
CA ALA A 272 57.74 -33.23 135.29
C ALA A 272 57.73 -34.49 134.41
N LYS A 273 58.05 -34.34 133.10
CA LYS A 273 58.67 -35.36 132.22
C LYS A 273 58.99 -34.78 130.83
N GLU A 274 60.02 -33.93 130.84
CA GLU A 274 60.62 -33.14 129.75
C GLU A 274 61.35 -33.97 128.67
N ILE A 275 60.87 -35.17 128.32
CA ILE A 275 61.44 -35.99 127.23
C ILE A 275 60.34 -36.51 126.29
N SER A 276 59.10 -36.62 126.78
CA SER A 276 57.92 -36.93 125.95
C SER A 276 57.38 -35.72 125.17
N ARG A 277 57.79 -34.48 125.50
CA ARG A 277 57.34 -33.25 124.83
C ARG A 277 57.96 -33.11 123.43
N SER A 278 59.23 -33.42 123.22
CA SER A 278 59.89 -33.29 121.90
C SER A 278 59.41 -34.31 120.86
N ILE A 279 59.17 -35.57 121.24
CA ILE A 279 58.65 -36.61 120.31
C ILE A 279 57.15 -36.41 120.06
N LYS A 280 56.36 -36.02 121.08
CA LYS A 280 54.95 -35.64 120.88
C LYS A 280 54.81 -34.37 120.06
N GLN A 281 55.72 -33.39 120.18
CA GLN A 281 55.69 -32.16 119.41
C GLN A 281 56.16 -32.38 117.96
N ALA A 282 57.13 -33.26 117.72
CA ALA A 282 57.51 -33.69 116.37
C ALA A 282 56.43 -34.56 115.69
N LEU A 283 55.81 -35.49 116.43
CA LEU A 283 54.65 -36.26 115.96
C LEU A 283 53.41 -35.37 115.77
N ALA A 284 53.20 -34.36 116.61
CA ALA A 284 52.13 -33.38 116.44
C ALA A 284 52.39 -32.47 115.24
N SER A 285 53.64 -32.04 115.00
CA SER A 285 54.03 -31.26 113.82
C SER A 285 53.84 -32.08 112.54
N LYS A 286 54.29 -33.34 112.50
CA LYS A 286 54.09 -34.21 111.34
C LYS A 286 52.63 -34.61 111.13
N ARG A 287 51.83 -34.78 112.20
CA ARG A 287 50.38 -34.98 112.09
C ARG A 287 49.66 -33.72 111.59
N LYS A 288 50.11 -32.53 112.02
CA LYS A 288 49.59 -31.26 111.53
C LYS A 288 49.93 -31.05 110.05
N GLU A 289 51.17 -31.30 109.64
CA GLU A 289 51.58 -31.28 108.22
C GLU A 289 50.80 -32.31 107.39
N LEU A 290 50.59 -33.54 107.89
CA LEU A 290 49.80 -34.56 107.21
C LEU A 290 48.32 -34.15 107.09
N ALA A 291 47.76 -33.53 108.13
CA ALA A 291 46.40 -32.99 108.11
C ALA A 291 46.28 -31.81 107.13
N GLU A 292 47.28 -30.92 107.08
CA GLU A 292 47.36 -29.82 106.11
C GLU A 292 47.53 -30.33 104.67
N PHE A 293 48.36 -31.34 104.43
CA PHE A 293 48.50 -31.98 103.11
C PHE A 293 47.22 -32.71 102.70
N LYS A 294 46.54 -33.38 103.64
CA LYS A 294 45.24 -34.01 103.38
C LYS A 294 44.16 -32.97 103.06
N GLY A 295 44.16 -31.81 103.74
CA GLY A 295 43.30 -30.68 103.42
C GLY A 295 43.60 -30.09 102.05
N LYS A 296 44.87 -29.90 101.69
CA LYS A 296 45.28 -29.45 100.35
C LYS A 296 44.91 -30.44 99.26
N LEU A 297 45.04 -31.75 99.51
CA LEU A 297 44.64 -32.80 98.58
C LEU A 297 43.12 -32.82 98.37
N GLU A 298 42.35 -32.68 99.44
CA GLU A 298 40.88 -32.61 99.34
C GLU A 298 40.43 -31.32 98.64
N ASN A 299 41.07 -30.19 98.92
CA ASN A 299 40.81 -28.93 98.20
C ASN A 299 41.14 -29.04 96.71
N ALA A 300 42.30 -29.60 96.35
CA ALA A 300 42.68 -29.83 94.96
C ALA A 300 41.71 -30.82 94.26
N ARG A 301 41.15 -31.78 95.00
CA ARG A 301 40.11 -32.69 94.50
C ARG A 301 38.80 -31.96 94.23
N ILE A 302 38.36 -31.09 95.15
CA ILE A 302 37.16 -30.27 94.97
C ILE A 302 37.34 -29.32 93.78
N GLU A 303 38.50 -28.67 93.66
CA GLU A 303 38.84 -27.78 92.54
C GLU A 303 38.89 -28.53 91.20
N ALA A 304 39.51 -29.73 91.15
CA ALA A 304 39.51 -30.57 89.95
C ALA A 304 38.10 -31.03 89.55
N ASN A 305 37.23 -31.31 90.53
CA ASN A 305 35.83 -31.62 90.28
C ASN A 305 35.06 -30.40 89.76
N LEU A 306 35.30 -29.21 90.30
CA LEU A 306 34.70 -27.95 89.83
C LEU A 306 35.13 -27.64 88.39
N VAL A 307 36.42 -27.76 88.08
CA VAL A 307 36.95 -27.59 86.71
C VAL A 307 36.31 -28.59 85.75
N ARG A 308 36.14 -29.86 86.17
CA ARG A 308 35.46 -30.87 85.34
C ARG A 308 34.00 -30.50 85.04
N VAL A 309 33.24 -30.06 86.06
CA VAL A 309 31.85 -29.60 85.86
C VAL A 309 31.78 -28.39 84.93
N VAL A 310 32.72 -27.45 85.03
CA VAL A 310 32.81 -26.29 84.12
C VAL A 310 33.12 -26.73 82.69
N VAL A 311 34.07 -27.66 82.50
CA VAL A 311 34.40 -28.20 81.17
C VAL A 311 33.20 -28.94 80.55
N GLU A 312 32.49 -29.75 81.33
CA GLU A 312 31.26 -30.43 80.87
C GLU A 312 30.17 -29.42 80.49
N SER A 313 29.98 -28.37 81.29
CA SER A 313 29.03 -27.27 80.99
C SER A 313 29.40 -26.53 79.70
N LEU A 314 30.67 -26.14 79.55
CA LEU A 314 31.16 -25.44 78.35
C LEU A 314 31.10 -26.33 77.11
N SER A 315 31.33 -27.64 77.25
CA SER A 315 31.19 -28.60 76.15
C SER A 315 29.73 -28.73 75.70
N SER A 316 28.80 -28.83 76.65
CA SER A 316 27.35 -28.85 76.33
C SER A 316 26.87 -27.54 75.70
N GLU A 317 27.42 -26.41 76.13
CA GLU A 317 27.14 -25.09 75.53
C GLU A 317 27.70 -24.98 74.11
N LEU A 318 28.92 -25.47 73.89
CA LEU A 318 29.53 -25.53 72.56
C LEU A 318 28.71 -26.41 71.60
N ASP A 319 28.24 -27.58 72.04
CA ASP A 319 27.44 -28.46 71.20
C ASP A 319 26.06 -27.88 70.89
N ARG A 320 25.46 -27.15 71.84
CA ARG A 320 24.23 -26.37 71.60
C ARG A 320 24.45 -25.25 70.58
N GLU A 321 25.56 -24.51 70.66
CA GLU A 321 25.89 -23.46 69.68
C GLU A 321 26.22 -24.02 68.29
N LYS A 322 26.84 -25.20 68.20
CA LYS A 322 27.00 -25.87 66.90
C LYS A 322 25.66 -26.24 66.27
N ALA A 323 24.71 -26.71 67.10
CA ALA A 323 23.37 -27.04 66.62
C ALA A 323 22.60 -25.80 66.16
N SER A 324 22.65 -24.69 66.91
CA SER A 324 22.03 -23.42 66.51
C SER A 324 22.63 -22.88 65.21
N LEU A 325 23.96 -22.93 65.06
CA LEU A 325 24.65 -22.51 63.84
C LEU A 325 24.24 -23.34 62.62
N ALA A 326 24.13 -24.66 62.77
CA ALA A 326 23.66 -25.52 61.68
C ALA A 326 22.23 -25.19 61.25
N THR A 327 21.32 -24.93 62.21
CA THR A 327 19.96 -24.49 61.88
C THR A 327 19.93 -23.13 61.20
N LEU A 328 20.78 -22.18 61.63
CA LEU A 328 20.90 -20.87 61.02
C LEU A 328 21.37 -20.97 59.57
N GLN A 329 22.42 -21.77 59.31
CA GLN A 329 22.94 -22.02 57.96
C GLN A 329 21.90 -22.64 57.03
N GLN A 330 21.07 -23.56 57.53
CA GLN A 330 19.96 -24.12 56.76
C GLN A 330 18.92 -23.04 56.42
N THR A 331 18.53 -22.23 57.39
CA THR A 331 17.55 -21.14 57.16
C THR A 331 18.10 -20.06 56.22
N GLU A 332 19.39 -19.76 56.30
CA GLU A 332 20.09 -18.84 55.39
C GLU A 332 20.13 -19.40 53.96
N GLY A 333 20.42 -20.69 53.80
CA GLY A 333 20.37 -21.36 52.49
C GLY A 333 18.98 -21.33 51.87
N MET A 334 17.93 -21.55 52.67
CA MET A 334 16.54 -21.43 52.21
C MET A 334 16.20 -19.99 51.81
N ALA A 335 16.60 -19.00 52.62
CA ALA A 335 16.40 -17.59 52.32
C ALA A 335 17.11 -17.16 51.02
N CYS A 336 18.33 -17.65 50.78
CA CYS A 336 19.07 -17.38 49.53
C CYS A 336 18.32 -17.91 48.29
N ILE A 337 17.73 -19.11 48.39
CA ILE A 337 16.95 -19.68 47.27
C ILE A 337 15.70 -18.83 47.01
N THR A 338 15.00 -18.38 48.05
CA THR A 338 13.83 -17.52 47.87
C THR A 338 14.19 -16.17 47.28
N VAL A 339 15.31 -15.56 47.70
CA VAL A 339 15.79 -14.29 47.13
C VAL A 339 16.16 -14.47 45.66
N ALA A 340 16.90 -15.51 45.30
CA ALA A 340 17.25 -15.78 43.90
C ALA A 340 16.01 -16.04 43.02
N SER A 341 14.96 -16.66 43.57
CA SER A 341 13.69 -16.85 42.86
C SER A 341 12.97 -15.53 42.61
N LEU A 342 12.91 -14.65 43.62
CA LEU A 342 12.29 -13.34 43.51
C LEU A 342 13.09 -12.41 42.57
N GLU A 343 14.41 -12.44 42.62
CA GLU A 343 15.27 -11.72 41.68
C GLU A 343 15.00 -12.15 40.22
N ALA A 344 14.89 -13.47 39.98
CA ALA A 344 14.59 -13.99 38.64
C ALA A 344 13.16 -13.66 38.16
N GLU A 345 12.20 -13.49 39.07
CA GLU A 345 10.86 -13.00 38.74
C GLU A 345 10.86 -11.50 38.45
N LEU A 346 11.59 -10.71 39.23
CA LEU A 346 11.78 -9.29 39.00
C LEU A 346 12.39 -9.04 37.61
N ASP A 347 13.48 -9.72 37.26
CA ASP A 347 14.12 -9.62 35.94
C ASP A 347 13.14 -9.96 34.80
N ARG A 348 12.27 -10.96 35.00
CA ARG A 348 11.23 -11.34 34.02
C ARG A 348 10.20 -10.23 33.86
N THR A 349 9.72 -9.65 34.97
CA THR A 349 8.75 -8.54 34.92
C THR A 349 9.34 -7.29 34.30
N GLU A 350 10.61 -6.96 34.56
CA GLU A 350 11.29 -5.84 33.92
C GLU A 350 11.38 -6.01 32.39
N GLN A 351 11.70 -7.21 31.91
CA GLN A 351 11.73 -7.52 30.48
C GLN A 351 10.34 -7.43 29.83
N GLU A 352 9.30 -7.89 30.53
CA GLU A 352 7.91 -7.80 30.05
C GLU A 352 7.45 -6.35 29.94
N ILE A 353 7.76 -5.51 30.94
CA ILE A 353 7.48 -4.06 30.92
C ILE A 353 8.20 -3.40 29.74
N GLU A 354 9.48 -3.71 29.50
CA GLU A 354 10.22 -3.12 28.38
C GLU A 354 9.61 -3.51 27.01
N LEU A 355 9.12 -4.74 26.88
CA LEU A 355 8.45 -5.21 25.67
C LEU A 355 7.10 -4.53 25.47
N VAL A 356 6.32 -4.34 26.53
CA VAL A 356 5.05 -3.58 26.48
C VAL A 356 5.32 -2.13 26.10
N HIS A 357 6.34 -1.49 26.67
CA HIS A 357 6.73 -0.12 26.32
C HIS A 357 7.11 0.02 24.83
N LYS A 358 7.84 -0.96 24.26
CA LYS A 358 8.17 -0.95 22.83
C LYS A 358 6.91 -1.03 21.96
N LYS A 359 5.99 -1.96 22.26
CA LYS A 359 4.71 -2.09 21.55
C LYS A 359 3.83 -0.84 21.71
N GLU A 360 3.83 -0.22 22.88
CA GLU A 360 3.09 1.03 23.11
C GLU A 360 3.67 2.19 22.30
N ALA A 361 5.00 2.28 22.19
CA ALA A 361 5.65 3.29 21.35
C ALA A 361 5.30 3.10 19.86
N GLU A 362 5.35 1.86 19.35
CA GLU A 362 4.98 1.51 17.98
C GLU A 362 3.50 1.84 17.68
N THR A 363 2.59 1.51 18.59
CA THR A 363 1.17 1.85 18.44
C THR A 363 0.92 3.35 18.49
N ARG A 364 1.62 4.11 19.34
CA ARG A 364 1.56 5.58 19.33
C ARG A 364 2.06 6.19 18.03
N GLU A 365 3.14 5.66 17.46
CA GLU A 365 3.66 6.10 16.16
C GLU A 365 2.63 5.84 15.05
N MET A 366 2.06 4.64 15.02
CA MET A 366 1.01 4.29 14.05
C MET A 366 -0.25 5.14 14.23
N MET A 367 -0.64 5.47 15.47
CA MET A 367 -1.74 6.39 15.75
C MET A 367 -1.46 7.82 15.30
N ALA A 368 -0.21 8.27 15.28
CA ALA A 368 0.18 9.58 14.76
C ALA A 368 0.21 9.62 13.23
N GLU A 369 0.58 8.51 12.58
CA GLU A 369 0.65 8.43 11.11
C GLU A 369 -0.72 8.22 10.46
N LEU A 370 -1.64 7.52 11.12
CA LEU A 370 -2.97 7.22 10.57
C LEU A 370 -3.76 8.51 10.16
N PRO A 371 -3.81 9.58 10.97
CA PRO A 371 -4.40 10.85 10.54
C PRO A 371 -3.71 11.49 9.33
N ARG A 372 -2.38 11.39 9.21
CA ARG A 372 -1.64 11.89 8.03
C ARG A 372 -2.03 11.12 6.78
N MET A 373 -2.08 9.80 6.85
CA MET A 373 -2.49 8.96 5.72
C MET A 373 -3.94 9.26 5.30
N LEU A 374 -4.86 9.41 6.25
CA LEU A 374 -6.25 9.78 5.96
C LEU A 374 -6.34 11.17 5.31
N GLN A 375 -5.57 12.15 5.78
CA GLN A 375 -5.51 13.48 5.18
C GLN A 375 -4.95 13.44 3.75
N GLN A 376 -3.91 12.65 3.51
CA GLN A 376 -3.32 12.48 2.19
C GLN A 376 -4.32 11.82 1.23
N ALA A 377 -4.99 10.74 1.66
CA ALA A 377 -6.00 10.07 0.86
C ALA A 377 -7.19 11.00 0.52
N ALA A 378 -7.59 11.87 1.45
CA ALA A 378 -8.62 12.87 1.20
C ALA A 378 -8.17 13.90 0.15
N GLN A 379 -6.93 14.40 0.23
CA GLN A 379 -6.37 15.32 -0.75
C GLN A 379 -6.26 14.68 -2.14
N GLU A 380 -5.79 13.43 -2.22
CA GLU A 380 -5.70 12.68 -3.47
C GLU A 380 -7.07 12.46 -4.12
N ALA A 381 -8.11 12.19 -3.31
CA ALA A 381 -9.48 12.07 -3.80
C ALA A 381 -10.03 13.40 -4.35
N ASP A 382 -9.74 14.52 -3.68
CA ASP A 382 -10.12 15.86 -4.16
C ASP A 382 -9.38 16.24 -5.46
N ASP A 383 -8.09 15.92 -5.55
CA ASP A 383 -7.28 16.16 -6.76
C ASP A 383 -7.79 15.32 -7.94
N ALA A 384 -8.12 14.05 -7.71
CA ALA A 384 -8.71 13.17 -8.72
C ALA A 384 -10.08 13.69 -9.20
N LYS A 385 -10.90 14.21 -8.28
CA LYS A 385 -12.19 14.82 -8.62
C LYS A 385 -12.02 16.09 -9.47
N MET A 386 -11.05 16.94 -9.14
CA MET A 386 -10.72 18.14 -9.93
C MET A 386 -10.24 17.76 -11.33
N ALA A 387 -9.37 16.75 -11.45
CA ALA A 387 -8.90 16.23 -12.73
C ALA A 387 -10.04 15.66 -13.59
N ALA A 388 -10.95 14.90 -12.99
CA ALA A 388 -12.13 14.37 -13.68
C ALA A 388 -13.06 15.48 -14.21
N HIS A 389 -13.30 16.52 -13.41
CA HIS A 389 -14.08 17.68 -13.84
C HIS A 389 -13.42 18.44 -14.99
N LEU A 390 -12.09 18.64 -14.95
CA LEU A 390 -11.35 19.27 -16.03
C LEU A 390 -11.44 18.44 -17.33
N ALA A 391 -11.25 17.12 -17.24
CA ALA A 391 -11.38 16.23 -18.38
C ALA A 391 -12.78 16.26 -18.99
N GLN A 392 -13.83 16.30 -18.15
CA GLN A 392 -15.21 16.40 -18.62
C GLN A 392 -15.48 17.74 -19.34
N GLU A 393 -14.93 18.84 -18.85
CA GLU A 393 -15.08 20.15 -19.47
C GLU A 393 -14.32 20.24 -20.81
N GLU A 394 -13.12 19.68 -20.90
CA GLU A 394 -12.39 19.60 -22.18
C GLU A 394 -13.11 18.71 -23.20
N LEU A 395 -13.66 17.57 -22.78
CA LEU A 395 -14.51 16.73 -23.63
C LEU A 395 -15.73 17.49 -24.14
N ARG A 396 -16.37 18.28 -23.27
CA ARG A 396 -17.52 19.12 -23.63
C ARG A 396 -17.14 20.15 -24.70
N LYS A 397 -16.01 20.84 -24.53
CA LYS A 397 -15.49 21.80 -25.53
C LYS A 397 -15.16 21.13 -26.85
N ALA A 398 -14.48 19.98 -26.83
CA ALA A 398 -14.16 19.22 -28.04
C ALA A 398 -15.42 18.77 -28.79
N LYS A 399 -16.46 18.32 -28.07
CA LYS A 399 -17.77 17.98 -28.67
C LYS A 399 -18.43 19.19 -29.32
N GLU A 400 -18.42 20.36 -28.66
CA GLU A 400 -18.97 21.57 -29.27
C GLU A 400 -18.19 22.01 -30.52
N GLU A 401 -16.87 21.88 -30.51
CA GLU A 401 -16.04 22.18 -31.67
C GLU A 401 -16.31 21.20 -32.83
N ALA A 402 -16.42 19.90 -32.54
CA ALA A 402 -16.78 18.89 -33.53
C ALA A 402 -18.17 19.14 -34.16
N GLU A 403 -19.17 19.55 -33.38
CA GLU A 403 -20.48 19.91 -33.93
C GLU A 403 -20.41 21.19 -34.77
N ARG A 404 -19.58 22.18 -34.39
CA ARG A 404 -19.34 23.38 -35.21
C ARG A 404 -18.67 23.03 -36.54
N THR A 405 -17.65 22.16 -36.54
CA THR A 405 -16.97 21.74 -37.78
C THR A 405 -17.90 20.91 -38.66
N LYS A 406 -18.72 20.03 -38.07
CA LYS A 406 -19.75 19.27 -38.80
C LYS A 406 -20.79 20.19 -39.45
N ALA A 407 -21.30 21.19 -38.74
CA ALA A 407 -22.24 22.17 -39.31
C ALA A 407 -21.59 23.01 -40.43
N SER A 408 -20.30 23.34 -40.28
CA SER A 408 -19.52 24.02 -41.33
C SER A 408 -19.38 23.12 -42.57
N ALA A 409 -19.05 21.83 -42.37
CA ALA A 409 -18.87 20.86 -43.43
C ALA A 409 -20.17 20.61 -44.21
N THR A 410 -21.31 20.47 -43.52
CA THR A 410 -22.62 20.32 -44.20
C THR A 410 -23.00 21.57 -45.00
N THR A 411 -22.65 22.76 -44.49
CA THR A 411 -22.83 24.01 -45.25
C THR A 411 -21.92 24.07 -46.47
N ALA A 412 -20.68 23.57 -46.38
CA ALA A 412 -19.79 23.46 -47.53
C ALA A 412 -20.29 22.44 -48.56
N ASP A 413 -20.76 21.26 -48.13
CA ASP A 413 -21.32 20.23 -49.01
C ASP A 413 -22.56 20.72 -49.78
N THR A 414 -23.47 21.42 -49.11
CA THR A 414 -24.64 22.02 -49.78
C THR A 414 -24.25 23.07 -50.81
N ARG A 415 -23.24 23.90 -50.54
CA ARG A 415 -22.69 24.85 -51.51
C ARG A 415 -22.04 24.13 -52.70
N LEU A 416 -21.28 23.07 -52.46
CA LEU A 416 -20.68 22.26 -53.53
C LEU A 416 -21.75 21.66 -54.44
N ARG A 417 -22.82 21.09 -53.88
CA ARG A 417 -23.94 20.56 -54.66
C ARG A 417 -24.65 21.63 -55.49
N ALA A 418 -24.80 22.85 -54.95
CA ALA A 418 -25.36 23.97 -55.70
C ALA A 418 -24.48 24.34 -56.90
N VAL A 419 -23.16 24.46 -56.69
CA VAL A 419 -22.19 24.75 -57.77
C VAL A 419 -22.18 23.64 -58.83
N LEU A 420 -22.25 22.37 -58.43
CA LEU A 420 -22.32 21.25 -59.38
C LEU A 420 -23.57 21.34 -60.28
N LYS A 421 -24.73 21.68 -59.71
CA LYS A 421 -25.97 21.90 -60.48
C LYS A 421 -25.85 23.10 -61.42
N GLU A 422 -25.19 24.18 -60.98
CA GLU A 422 -24.93 25.34 -61.83
C GLU A 422 -23.99 24.99 -63.00
N ILE A 423 -22.93 24.20 -62.76
CA ILE A 423 -22.04 23.69 -63.82
C ILE A 423 -22.82 22.82 -64.80
N GLU A 424 -23.70 21.95 -64.32
CA GLU A 424 -24.56 21.12 -65.19
C GLU A 424 -25.53 21.96 -66.01
N ALA A 425 -26.17 22.96 -65.40
CA ALA A 425 -27.03 23.91 -66.11
C ALA A 425 -26.24 24.72 -67.16
N SER A 426 -25.01 25.14 -66.83
CA SER A 426 -24.11 25.84 -67.76
C SER A 426 -23.69 24.92 -68.93
N LYS A 427 -23.39 23.64 -68.67
CA LYS A 427 -23.12 22.64 -69.72
C LYS A 427 -24.33 22.41 -70.61
N ALA A 428 -25.54 22.31 -70.04
CA ALA A 428 -26.77 22.19 -70.81
C ALA A 428 -27.02 23.44 -71.67
N SER A 429 -26.84 24.64 -71.11
CA SER A 429 -26.93 25.91 -71.84
C SER A 429 -25.89 25.99 -72.98
N LYS A 430 -24.65 25.56 -72.74
CA LYS A 430 -23.62 25.43 -73.78
C LYS A 430 -24.06 24.47 -74.89
N GLY A 431 -24.62 23.31 -74.55
CA GLY A 431 -25.16 22.36 -75.51
C GLY A 431 -26.27 22.95 -76.37
N LEU A 432 -27.21 23.67 -75.75
CA LEU A 432 -28.27 24.40 -76.45
C LEU A 432 -27.71 25.49 -77.38
N ALA A 433 -26.70 26.23 -76.94
CA ALA A 433 -26.04 27.24 -77.76
C ALA A 433 -25.34 26.62 -78.99
N ILE A 434 -24.66 25.48 -78.82
CA ILE A 434 -24.04 24.74 -79.93
C ILE A 434 -25.12 24.25 -80.91
N ALA A 435 -26.20 23.66 -80.42
CA ALA A 435 -27.32 23.19 -81.25
C ALA A 435 -27.98 24.36 -82.01
N ALA A 436 -28.17 25.51 -81.36
CA ALA A 436 -28.69 26.71 -82.02
C ALA A 436 -27.75 27.24 -83.11
N VAL A 437 -26.43 27.22 -82.87
CA VAL A 437 -25.43 27.60 -83.88
C VAL A 437 -25.45 26.62 -85.06
N GLN A 438 -25.53 25.30 -84.80
CA GLN A 438 -25.65 24.28 -85.86
C GLN A 438 -26.94 24.45 -86.66
N ALA A 439 -28.09 24.62 -86.01
CA ALA A 439 -29.36 24.89 -86.69
C ALA A 439 -29.30 26.20 -87.51
N MET A 440 -28.63 27.24 -87.00
CA MET A 440 -28.41 28.47 -87.76
C MET A 440 -27.45 28.29 -88.95
N GLN A 441 -26.44 27.43 -88.84
CA GLN A 441 -25.52 27.09 -89.93
C GLN A 441 -26.25 26.28 -91.00
N GLU A 442 -26.96 25.23 -90.59
CA GLU A 442 -27.81 24.40 -91.46
C GLU A 442 -28.93 25.21 -92.12
N SER A 443 -29.53 26.20 -91.44
CA SER A 443 -30.49 27.12 -92.06
C SER A 443 -29.87 28.09 -93.06
N ASN A 444 -28.59 28.44 -92.91
CA ASN A 444 -27.86 29.20 -93.94
C ASN A 444 -27.48 28.29 -95.12
N ASP A 445 -27.15 27.03 -94.86
CA ASP A 445 -26.75 26.06 -95.88
C ASP A 445 -27.98 25.53 -96.68
N ALA A 446 -29.15 25.37 -96.05
CA ALA A 446 -30.43 25.07 -96.71
C ALA A 446 -31.05 26.29 -97.44
N GLY A 447 -30.53 27.49 -97.20
CA GLY A 447 -30.85 28.73 -97.91
C GLY A 447 -29.88 29.07 -99.04
N SER A 448 -28.96 28.17 -99.42
CA SER A 448 -27.96 28.41 -100.48
C SER A 448 -28.54 28.24 -101.90
N ALA A 449 -29.55 29.06 -102.20
CA ALA A 449 -29.90 29.47 -103.55
C ALA A 449 -30.32 30.95 -103.49
N GLY A 450 -29.37 31.85 -103.19
CA GLY A 450 -29.59 33.29 -103.25
C GLY A 450 -28.78 34.05 -102.22
N ALA A 451 -27.80 34.82 -102.71
CA ALA A 451 -26.89 35.64 -101.93
C ALA A 451 -27.60 36.58 -100.92
N SER A 452 -27.11 36.59 -99.68
CA SER A 452 -27.14 37.77 -98.80
C SER A 452 -26.07 37.64 -97.71
N PRO A 453 -25.22 38.66 -97.46
CA PRO A 453 -24.13 38.53 -96.51
C PRO A 453 -24.69 38.52 -95.09
N ARG A 454 -24.61 37.36 -94.43
CA ARG A 454 -24.91 37.23 -93.00
C ARG A 454 -23.75 37.77 -92.16
N GLY A 455 -23.59 39.09 -92.19
CA GLY A 455 -22.74 39.84 -91.28
C GLY A 455 -23.60 40.89 -90.58
N VAL A 456 -23.78 40.78 -89.26
CA VAL A 456 -24.30 41.90 -88.47
C VAL A 456 -23.26 43.01 -88.57
N THR A 457 -23.56 44.05 -89.34
CA THR A 457 -22.66 45.19 -89.51
C THR A 457 -22.82 46.09 -88.29
N LEU A 458 -22.02 45.83 -87.25
CA LEU A 458 -21.93 46.73 -86.10
C LEU A 458 -21.18 48.00 -86.52
N PRO A 459 -21.69 49.20 -86.21
CA PRO A 459 -20.92 50.43 -86.33
C PRO A 459 -19.60 50.26 -85.57
N ILE A 460 -18.48 50.70 -86.16
CA ILE A 460 -17.13 50.57 -85.57
C ILE A 460 -17.11 51.13 -84.12
N SER A 461 -17.88 52.18 -83.86
CA SER A 461 -18.06 52.75 -82.52
C SER A 461 -18.65 51.79 -81.50
N GLU A 462 -19.64 50.98 -81.90
CA GLU A 462 -20.30 50.01 -81.01
C GLU A 462 -19.42 48.77 -80.78
N TYR A 463 -18.68 48.33 -81.81
CA TYR A 463 -17.68 47.26 -81.65
C TYR A 463 -16.59 47.64 -80.64
N HIS A 464 -16.05 48.86 -80.73
CA HIS A 464 -15.06 49.34 -79.77
C HIS A 464 -15.65 49.54 -78.37
N ALA A 465 -16.88 50.04 -78.26
CA ALA A 465 -17.56 50.19 -76.96
C ALA A 465 -17.82 48.83 -76.29
N LEU A 466 -18.28 47.83 -77.05
CA LEU A 466 -18.52 46.48 -76.51
C LEU A 466 -17.20 45.78 -76.17
N SER A 467 -16.19 45.87 -77.04
CA SER A 467 -14.86 45.31 -76.79
C SER A 467 -14.22 45.94 -75.54
N LYS A 468 -14.38 47.25 -75.34
CA LYS A 468 -13.94 47.94 -74.12
C LYS A 468 -14.65 47.42 -72.88
N ARG A 469 -15.98 47.23 -72.93
CA ARG A 469 -16.75 46.67 -71.79
C ARG A 469 -16.41 45.21 -71.48
N VAL A 470 -16.11 44.40 -72.51
CA VAL A 470 -15.64 43.03 -72.33
C VAL A 470 -14.27 43.04 -71.65
N HIS A 471 -13.35 43.89 -72.12
CA HIS A 471 -12.02 44.00 -71.52
C HIS A 471 -12.08 44.52 -70.08
N GLU A 472 -12.90 45.54 -69.78
CA GLU A 472 -13.12 46.01 -68.40
C GLU A 472 -13.70 44.92 -67.49
N ALA A 473 -14.63 44.09 -67.99
CA ALA A 473 -15.18 42.96 -67.24
C ALA A 473 -14.15 41.84 -67.04
N GLU A 474 -13.28 41.59 -68.01
CA GLU A 474 -12.18 40.65 -67.94
C GLU A 474 -11.11 41.09 -66.94
N GLU A 475 -10.76 42.38 -66.91
CA GLU A 475 -9.85 42.96 -65.90
C GLU A 475 -10.45 42.83 -64.50
N LEU A 476 -11.73 43.19 -64.31
CA LEU A 476 -12.42 43.03 -63.03
C LEU A 476 -12.49 41.55 -62.57
N ALA A 477 -12.69 40.62 -63.51
CA ALA A 477 -12.66 39.19 -63.21
C ALA A 477 -11.24 38.74 -62.82
N SER A 478 -10.23 39.22 -63.54
CA SER A 478 -8.81 38.92 -63.30
C SER A 478 -8.35 39.45 -61.94
N GLU A 479 -8.74 40.67 -61.56
CA GLU A 479 -8.49 41.25 -60.24
C GLU A 479 -9.13 40.41 -59.12
N ARG A 480 -10.37 39.95 -59.32
CA ARG A 480 -11.06 39.09 -58.33
C ARG A 480 -10.38 37.74 -58.17
N VAL A 481 -9.91 37.15 -59.27
CA VAL A 481 -9.15 35.90 -59.26
C VAL A 481 -7.81 36.10 -58.56
N ALA A 482 -7.09 37.19 -58.86
CA ALA A 482 -5.83 37.54 -58.20
C ALA A 482 -6.01 37.74 -56.68
N ALA A 483 -7.07 38.43 -56.27
CA ALA A 483 -7.39 38.61 -54.85
C ALA A 483 -7.70 37.28 -54.14
N ALA A 484 -8.43 36.37 -54.80
CA ALA A 484 -8.70 35.04 -54.27
C ALA A 484 -7.40 34.21 -54.13
N PHE A 485 -6.52 34.25 -55.12
CA PHE A 485 -5.21 33.59 -55.04
C PHE A 485 -4.34 34.17 -53.93
N ALA A 486 -4.33 35.48 -53.73
CA ALA A 486 -3.62 36.10 -52.62
C ALA A 486 -4.13 35.62 -51.25
N GLN A 487 -5.44 35.43 -51.09
CA GLN A 487 -6.01 34.86 -49.86
C GLN A 487 -5.64 33.39 -49.66
N ILE A 488 -5.61 32.60 -50.74
CA ILE A 488 -5.17 31.19 -50.70
C ILE A 488 -3.69 31.10 -50.29
N GLU A 489 -2.82 31.93 -50.86
CA GLU A 489 -1.40 31.92 -50.51
C GLU A 489 -1.17 32.36 -49.06
N LEU A 490 -1.89 33.38 -48.57
CA LEU A 490 -1.86 33.76 -47.15
C LEU A 490 -2.35 32.63 -46.24
N ALA A 491 -3.39 31.90 -46.64
CA ALA A 491 -3.92 30.77 -45.88
C ALA A 491 -2.89 29.61 -45.85
N LYS A 492 -2.29 29.26 -46.98
CA LYS A 492 -1.25 28.23 -47.08
C LYS A 492 -0.02 28.58 -46.24
N GLU A 493 0.41 29.84 -46.26
CA GLU A 493 1.53 30.28 -45.43
C GLU A 493 1.19 30.17 -43.93
N SER A 494 -0.05 30.49 -43.54
CA SER A 494 -0.51 30.32 -42.16
C SER A 494 -0.60 28.85 -41.74
N GLU A 495 -1.03 27.96 -42.65
CA GLU A 495 -1.06 26.51 -42.45
C GLU A 495 0.36 25.97 -42.26
N SER A 496 1.30 26.36 -43.14
CA SER A 496 2.71 25.98 -43.03
C SER A 496 3.31 26.41 -41.70
N ARG A 497 3.05 27.66 -41.26
CA ARG A 497 3.52 28.15 -39.95
C ARG A 497 2.92 27.38 -38.77
N ASN A 498 1.66 26.97 -38.87
CA ASN A 498 1.02 26.17 -37.82
C ASN A 498 1.58 24.74 -37.78
N LEU A 499 1.85 24.14 -38.94
CA LEU A 499 2.45 22.82 -39.06
C LEU A 499 3.87 22.78 -38.48
N GLU A 500 4.67 23.82 -38.75
CA GLU A 500 6.01 23.97 -38.16
C GLU A 500 5.95 24.06 -36.62
N ARG A 501 5.04 24.86 -36.07
CA ARG A 501 4.82 24.95 -34.61
C ARG A 501 4.38 23.61 -33.99
N LEU A 502 3.54 22.86 -34.70
CA LEU A 502 3.10 21.54 -34.24
C LEU A 502 4.28 20.56 -34.21
N GLN A 503 5.15 20.59 -35.23
CA GLN A 503 6.36 19.78 -35.25
C GLN A 503 7.33 20.15 -34.13
N GLU A 504 7.52 21.44 -33.85
CA GLU A 504 8.36 21.92 -32.75
C GLU A 504 7.81 21.46 -31.39
N ALA A 505 6.50 21.63 -31.15
CA ALA A 505 5.85 21.15 -29.92
C ALA A 505 5.96 19.62 -29.75
N SER A 506 5.88 18.86 -30.85
CA SER A 506 6.10 17.40 -30.80
C SER A 506 7.53 17.05 -30.40
N LYS A 507 8.53 17.75 -30.96
CA LYS A 507 9.94 17.56 -30.58
C LYS A 507 10.17 17.87 -29.11
N GLU A 508 9.65 19.00 -28.61
CA GLU A 508 9.76 19.34 -27.18
C GLU A 508 9.10 18.29 -26.26
N MET A 509 7.97 17.74 -26.68
CA MET A 509 7.29 16.68 -25.93
C MET A 509 8.16 15.41 -25.87
N ASP A 510 8.79 15.04 -26.98
CA ASP A 510 9.65 13.86 -27.05
C ASP A 510 10.95 14.06 -26.26
N GLU A 511 11.53 15.27 -26.27
CA GLU A 511 12.66 15.63 -25.38
C GLU A 511 12.26 15.51 -23.90
N LYS A 512 11.11 16.06 -23.50
CA LYS A 512 10.60 15.95 -22.12
C LYS A 512 10.34 14.51 -21.70
N LYS A 513 9.85 13.66 -22.61
CA LYS A 513 9.67 12.23 -22.35
C LYS A 513 11.02 11.53 -22.13
N SER A 514 12.02 11.85 -22.94
CA SER A 514 13.38 11.31 -22.79
C SER A 514 14.00 11.75 -21.46
N ASP A 515 13.87 13.02 -21.09
CA ASP A 515 14.35 13.55 -19.81
C ASP A 515 13.64 12.87 -18.62
N LEU A 516 12.33 12.64 -18.72
CA LEU A 516 11.57 11.93 -17.70
C LEU A 516 12.05 10.48 -17.55
N GLN A 517 12.29 9.77 -18.66
CA GLN A 517 12.80 8.41 -18.63
C GLN A 517 14.19 8.35 -17.97
N ILE A 518 15.09 9.27 -18.32
CA ILE A 518 16.42 9.35 -17.70
C ILE A 518 16.31 9.65 -16.19
N ALA A 519 15.37 10.50 -15.78
CA ALA A 519 15.13 10.79 -14.37
C ALA A 519 14.61 9.57 -13.60
N LEU A 520 13.73 8.77 -14.21
CA LEU A 520 13.23 7.51 -13.65
C LEU A 520 14.36 6.48 -13.50
N GLU A 521 15.14 6.24 -14.56
CA GLU A 521 16.28 5.30 -14.50
C GLU A 521 17.31 5.69 -13.43
N ARG A 522 17.55 6.99 -13.24
CA ARG A 522 18.41 7.50 -12.15
C ARG A 522 17.81 7.27 -10.77
N ALA A 523 16.49 7.47 -10.61
CA ALA A 523 15.81 7.22 -9.35
C ALA A 523 15.82 5.73 -8.99
N GLU A 524 15.60 4.85 -9.97
CA GLU A 524 15.71 3.40 -9.80
C GLU A 524 17.12 2.99 -9.41
N SER A 525 18.14 3.44 -10.15
CA SER A 525 19.55 3.17 -9.84
C SER A 525 19.94 3.64 -8.43
N ALA A 526 19.42 4.80 -7.99
CA ALA A 526 19.65 5.29 -6.63
C ALA A 526 18.95 4.42 -5.57
N ASN A 527 17.76 3.92 -5.86
CA ASN A 527 17.02 3.02 -4.97
C ASN A 527 17.71 1.65 -4.87
N GLU A 528 18.21 1.11 -5.99
CA GLU A 528 19.03 -0.10 -6.00
C GLU A 528 20.30 0.09 -5.17
N GLY A 529 21.00 1.22 -5.33
CA GLY A 529 22.16 1.57 -4.51
C GLY A 529 21.83 1.66 -3.02
N LYS A 530 20.69 2.29 -2.66
CA LYS A 530 20.19 2.35 -1.28
C LYS A 530 19.92 0.94 -0.72
N LEU A 531 19.23 0.10 -1.47
CA LEU A 531 18.90 -1.26 -1.06
C LEU A 531 20.17 -2.11 -0.90
N GLY A 532 21.13 -1.97 -1.80
CA GLY A 532 22.45 -2.62 -1.71
C GLY A 532 23.19 -2.23 -0.43
N ALA A 533 23.30 -0.93 -0.15
CA ALA A 533 23.92 -0.43 1.08
C ALA A 533 23.19 -0.91 2.34
N GLU A 534 21.86 -0.97 2.33
CA GLU A 534 21.06 -1.47 3.44
C GLU A 534 21.26 -2.97 3.67
N GLN A 535 21.39 -3.76 2.60
CA GLN A 535 21.73 -5.19 2.69
C GLN A 535 23.12 -5.40 3.29
N GLU A 536 24.13 -4.64 2.86
CA GLU A 536 25.47 -4.68 3.45
C GLU A 536 25.44 -4.28 4.93
N LEU A 537 24.68 -3.25 5.30
CA LEU A 537 24.53 -2.84 6.70
C LEU A 537 23.87 -3.94 7.54
N ARG A 538 22.87 -4.64 7.00
CA ARG A 538 22.26 -5.81 7.67
C ARG A 538 23.28 -6.92 7.87
N ARG A 539 24.07 -7.26 6.85
CA ARG A 539 25.15 -8.27 6.96
C ARG A 539 26.19 -7.85 8.00
N TRP A 540 26.64 -6.59 7.96
CA TRP A 540 27.60 -6.05 8.92
C TRP A 540 27.07 -6.11 10.35
N ARG A 541 25.81 -5.72 10.60
CA ARG A 541 25.17 -5.84 11.91
C ARG A 541 25.11 -7.30 12.38
N ALA A 542 24.76 -8.24 11.50
CA ALA A 542 24.72 -9.66 11.81
C ALA A 542 26.10 -10.22 12.17
N GLU A 543 27.13 -9.91 11.38
CA GLU A 543 28.52 -10.27 11.67
C GLU A 543 29.01 -9.67 12.99
N HIS A 544 28.70 -8.40 13.26
CA HIS A 544 29.13 -7.72 14.47
C HIS A 544 28.43 -8.28 15.73
N VAL A 545 27.19 -8.73 15.61
CA VAL A 545 26.48 -9.47 16.67
C VAL A 545 27.13 -10.84 16.87
N GLN A 546 27.48 -11.57 15.81
CA GLN A 546 28.18 -12.85 15.92
C GLN A 546 29.56 -12.71 16.56
N ARG A 547 30.35 -11.69 16.21
CA ARG A 547 31.65 -11.42 16.85
C ARG A 547 31.52 -11.09 18.33
N ARG A 548 30.51 -10.31 18.74
CA ARG A 548 30.22 -10.06 20.17
C ARG A 548 29.90 -11.35 20.92
N LYS A 549 29.01 -12.19 20.36
CA LYS A 549 28.66 -13.50 20.95
C LYS A 549 29.88 -14.43 21.07
N ALA A 550 30.77 -14.42 20.06
CA ALA A 550 32.01 -15.18 20.11
C ALA A 550 32.97 -14.66 21.21
N HIS A 551 33.02 -13.34 21.42
CA HIS A 551 33.86 -12.70 22.43
C HIS A 551 33.32 -12.89 23.86
N GLU A 552 31.99 -12.84 24.04
CA GLU A 552 31.31 -13.18 25.31
C GLU A 552 31.48 -14.67 25.65
N ALA A 553 31.43 -15.57 24.67
CA ALA A 553 31.68 -16.99 24.90
C ALA A 553 33.13 -17.30 25.31
N THR A 554 34.08 -16.36 25.12
CA THR A 554 35.48 -16.54 25.54
C THR A 554 35.79 -15.99 26.93
N GLN A 555 34.84 -15.35 27.62
CA GLN A 555 35.10 -14.76 28.94
C GLN A 555 34.06 -15.19 29.99
N HIS A 556 34.50 -15.96 31.00
CA HIS A 556 34.29 -15.73 32.45
C HIS A 556 34.88 -16.88 33.31
N PRO A 557 35.17 -16.72 34.63
CA PRO A 557 35.08 -15.51 35.49
C PRO A 557 36.31 -15.23 36.40
N VAL A 558 36.58 -13.94 36.72
CA VAL A 558 37.06 -13.49 38.06
C VAL A 558 36.52 -12.07 38.32
N SER A 559 36.02 -11.85 39.54
CA SER A 559 35.34 -10.66 40.10
C SER A 559 36.33 -9.67 40.77
N PRO A 560 35.93 -8.60 41.51
CA PRO A 560 35.30 -7.33 41.08
C PRO A 560 36.13 -6.09 41.52
N VAL A 561 36.06 -4.94 40.80
CA VAL A 561 36.42 -3.62 41.40
C VAL A 561 35.57 -2.47 40.81
N ARG A 562 34.94 -1.73 41.74
CA ARG A 562 34.21 -0.45 41.63
C ARG A 562 35.06 0.70 41.06
N THR A 563 34.51 1.52 40.15
CA THR A 563 34.56 3.03 40.14
C THR A 563 33.71 3.65 39.00
N PRO A 564 33.28 4.93 39.10
CA PRO A 564 32.01 5.43 38.52
C PRO A 564 32.08 6.01 37.09
N PRO A 565 30.92 6.29 36.45
CA PRO A 565 30.85 6.71 35.05
C PRO A 565 31.25 8.17 34.85
N ARG A 566 32.15 8.42 33.89
CA ARG A 566 32.53 9.74 33.42
C ARG A 566 31.64 10.13 32.23
N MET A 567 30.86 11.19 32.44
CA MET A 567 30.01 11.87 31.46
C MET A 567 30.74 12.12 30.13
N LEU A 568 30.24 11.53 29.03
CA LEU A 568 30.55 11.98 27.68
C LEU A 568 29.56 13.10 27.34
N VAL A 569 30.06 14.32 27.45
CA VAL A 569 29.40 15.54 26.99
C VAL A 569 29.32 15.48 25.46
N GLU A 570 28.12 15.31 24.94
CA GLU A 570 27.83 15.56 23.53
C GLU A 570 27.68 17.08 23.35
N GLN A 571 28.80 17.72 23.05
CA GLN A 571 28.91 19.15 22.85
C GLN A 571 28.37 19.51 21.44
N LYS A 572 27.09 19.87 21.37
CA LYS A 572 26.57 20.71 20.27
C LYS A 572 27.25 22.08 20.31
N GLY A 573 27.99 22.43 19.26
CA GLY A 573 28.24 23.82 18.83
C GLY A 573 27.76 23.92 17.38
N SER A 574 26.73 24.69 17.01
CA SER A 574 26.45 26.14 17.16
C SER A 574 27.50 27.03 16.52
N TYR A 575 27.15 27.61 15.37
CA TYR A 575 27.40 28.99 14.89
C TYR A 575 26.35 29.26 13.77
N ARG A 576 25.64 30.39 13.61
CA ARG A 576 25.58 31.68 14.32
C ARG A 576 24.54 32.62 13.64
N GLU A 577 23.80 33.35 14.47
CA GLU A 577 23.18 34.71 14.33
C GLU A 577 22.13 35.00 13.21
N GLU A 578 21.09 35.83 13.39
CA GLU A 578 20.80 36.84 14.43
C GLU A 578 19.30 37.24 14.44
N ASN A 579 18.77 37.42 15.66
CA ASN A 579 17.78 38.40 16.18
C ASN A 579 16.63 38.97 15.32
N GLU A 580 15.39 38.86 15.83
CA GLU A 580 14.67 40.00 16.47
C GLU A 580 13.35 39.54 17.16
N LEU A 581 13.16 39.96 18.41
CA LEU A 581 11.94 40.04 19.24
C LEU A 581 11.87 41.51 19.73
N PRO A 582 10.76 42.09 20.29
CA PRO A 582 9.59 41.46 20.95
C PRO A 582 8.24 42.14 20.54
N THR A 583 7.02 41.73 20.91
CA THR A 583 6.42 41.69 22.27
C THR A 583 4.94 41.29 22.11
N ASP A 584 4.45 40.40 22.98
CA ASP A 584 3.04 40.07 23.27
C ASP A 584 2.28 41.26 23.94
N PRO A 585 0.93 41.30 24.18
CA PRO A 585 0.11 40.18 24.70
C PRO A 585 -1.41 40.09 24.35
N LYS A 586 -1.93 38.85 24.44
CA LYS A 586 -3.26 38.39 24.95
C LYS A 586 -4.50 39.32 24.89
N LEU A 587 -5.63 38.82 24.37
CA LEU A 587 -6.81 38.39 25.18
C LEU A 587 -8.00 37.79 24.36
N HIS A 588 -8.51 36.67 24.88
CA HIS A 588 -9.92 36.26 25.04
C HIS A 588 -10.84 35.77 23.87
N LYS A 589 -11.22 34.49 24.00
CA LYS A 589 -12.57 33.86 24.03
C LYS A 589 -13.69 34.45 23.15
N SER A 590 -14.38 33.60 22.37
CA SER A 590 -15.76 33.14 22.65
C SER A 590 -16.32 32.21 21.56
N ASN A 591 -17.26 31.38 21.99
CA ASN A 591 -17.93 30.25 21.35
C ASN A 591 -18.90 30.58 20.20
N GLY A 592 -19.05 29.62 19.28
CA GLY A 592 -20.30 28.96 18.86
C GLY A 592 -21.42 29.77 18.17
N SER A 593 -21.89 29.28 17.01
CA SER A 593 -23.31 28.89 16.82
C SER A 593 -23.55 28.28 15.42
N MET A 594 -24.41 27.28 15.45
CA MET A 594 -25.11 26.60 14.35
C MET A 594 -26.23 27.47 13.75
N ASP A 595 -26.64 27.11 12.52
CA ASP A 595 -27.98 27.19 11.89
C ASP A 595 -28.36 28.32 10.89
N GLN A 596 -28.47 27.87 9.62
CA GLN A 596 -29.68 27.82 8.77
C GLN A 596 -30.11 28.98 7.82
N PHE A 597 -30.53 28.54 6.62
CA PHE A 597 -31.46 29.09 5.60
C PHE A 597 -30.99 29.99 4.41
N VAL A 598 -30.82 29.32 3.25
CA VAL A 598 -31.47 29.46 1.91
C VAL A 598 -31.74 30.83 1.26
N SER A 599 -31.33 30.88 -0.03
CA SER A 599 -31.78 31.65 -1.22
C SER A 599 -31.46 33.13 -1.39
N SER A 600 -30.68 33.43 -2.44
CA SER A 600 -31.26 34.12 -3.60
C SER A 600 -30.45 33.89 -4.88
N GLU A 601 -31.14 33.41 -5.92
CA GLU A 601 -30.72 33.56 -7.31
C GLU A 601 -30.68 35.05 -7.68
N LYS A 602 -29.56 35.52 -8.26
CA LYS A 602 -29.58 36.57 -9.28
C LYS A 602 -28.55 36.28 -10.37
N SER A 603 -29.08 36.11 -11.57
CA SER A 603 -28.36 36.08 -12.83
C SER A 603 -27.81 37.46 -13.19
N ARG A 604 -26.58 37.51 -13.74
CA ARG A 604 -26.25 38.04 -15.09
C ARG A 604 -24.77 38.45 -15.27
N LYS A 605 -24.19 37.85 -16.33
CA LYS A 605 -23.26 38.41 -17.35
C LYS A 605 -21.73 38.46 -17.07
N LYS A 606 -21.06 37.48 -17.70
CA LYS A 606 -19.84 37.51 -18.54
C LYS A 606 -18.92 38.76 -18.45
N LYS A 607 -17.62 38.53 -18.18
CA LYS A 607 -16.48 38.73 -19.13
C LYS A 607 -15.10 38.35 -18.54
N SER A 608 -14.36 37.59 -19.37
CA SER A 608 -12.90 37.55 -19.59
C SER A 608 -11.91 37.33 -18.44
N PHE A 609 -11.24 36.18 -18.46
CA PHE A 609 -9.88 35.99 -17.94
C PHE A 609 -8.94 35.65 -19.11
N PHE A 610 -8.16 36.63 -19.54
CA PHE A 610 -6.83 36.42 -20.10
C PHE A 610 -5.85 37.07 -19.12
N PRO A 611 -4.80 36.39 -18.63
CA PRO A 611 -3.71 37.07 -17.96
C PRO A 611 -2.83 37.77 -19.00
N GLN A 612 -2.79 39.09 -18.90
CA GLN A 612 -1.85 39.98 -19.59
C GLN A 612 -0.42 39.63 -19.15
N MET A 613 0.42 39.27 -20.11
CA MET A 613 1.88 39.24 -19.98
C MET A 613 2.37 40.64 -19.58
N SER A 614 3.03 40.76 -18.43
CA SER A 614 3.82 41.94 -18.08
C SER A 614 5.30 41.61 -18.26
N THR A 615 5.84 42.02 -19.41
CA THR A 615 7.27 42.13 -19.65
C THR A 615 7.79 43.38 -18.95
N LEU A 616 8.66 43.23 -17.95
CA LEU A 616 9.50 44.33 -17.45
C LEU A 616 10.96 43.85 -17.32
N LEU A 617 11.70 44.11 -18.40
CA LEU A 617 13.04 44.69 -18.45
C LEU A 617 13.96 44.48 -17.23
N SER A 618 14.90 43.53 -17.36
CA SER A 618 16.14 43.54 -16.58
C SER A 618 17.26 44.26 -17.35
N ARG A 619 17.82 45.28 -16.70
CA ARG A 619 19.02 46.04 -17.07
C ARG A 619 20.25 45.31 -16.55
N LYS A 620 21.20 44.96 -17.42
CA LYS A 620 22.67 45.14 -17.27
C LYS A 620 23.45 44.19 -18.20
N ALA A 621 24.31 44.75 -19.04
CA ALA A 621 25.73 44.40 -19.09
C ALA A 621 26.50 45.50 -19.84
N GLN A 622 27.48 46.08 -19.13
CA GLN A 622 28.59 46.81 -19.70
C GLN A 622 29.47 45.85 -20.49
N THR A 623 30.05 46.33 -21.59
CA THR A 623 31.41 45.92 -21.98
C THR A 623 32.06 47.05 -22.77
N GLN A 624 33.15 47.57 -22.20
CA GLN A 624 34.31 48.11 -22.92
C GLN A 624 34.74 47.04 -23.94
N THR A 625 35.12 47.33 -25.19
CA THR A 625 36.05 48.30 -25.77
C THR A 625 35.73 48.42 -27.25
#